data_AF-A0A8M9QCK7-F1
#
_entry.id   AF-A0A8M9QCK7-F1
#
_cell.length_a   1.000
_cell.length_b   1.000
_cell.length_c   1.000
_cell.angle_alpha   90.00
_cell.angle_beta   90.00
_cell.angle_gamma   90.00
#
_symmetry.space_group_name_H-M   'P 1'
#
loop_
_entity.id
_entity.type
_entity.pdbx_description
1 polymer ?
#
loop_
_entity_poly.entity_id
_entity_poly.type
_entity_poly.pdbx_seq_one_letter_code
_entity_poly.pdbx_strand_id
1 'polypeptide(L)'
;MVKVWRQVQESHCEGYLQRKDLYTTLLSQYNKPGKITRSLCQQFQRPPARREPPSARLMRKAFLISEADNIEDYRTQIMSTFGQVLKYDSTKKICKKLSGDGKGTAEWCTNVANEHGQILISVLTCEESLEKMRPMAEGLMERYRRADEAPPELMYVDRGCCRVHAVSSVEQLFSDWTDRGMLVRLSLDPSIRCSPTDRSSSKVCPVQVCPLCCRLCLQQRRHGSSGTGDTCRSPNQLCLPD
;
A
#
# COMPACT_ATOMS: atom_id res chain seq x y z
N MET A 1 -10.31 -14.02 2.18
CA MET A 1 -9.66 -14.84 1.12
C MET A 1 -10.22 -16.26 0.95
N VAL A 2 -10.58 -17.01 2.01
CA VAL A 2 -11.15 -18.37 1.81
C VAL A 2 -12.42 -18.34 0.96
N LYS A 3 -13.31 -17.37 1.20
CA LYS A 3 -14.54 -17.16 0.39
C LYS A 3 -14.25 -16.90 -1.09
N VAL A 4 -13.35 -15.93 -1.38
CA VAL A 4 -12.93 -15.60 -2.75
C VAL A 4 -12.31 -16.82 -3.45
N TRP A 5 -11.45 -17.55 -2.75
CA TRP A 5 -10.84 -18.76 -3.29
C TRP A 5 -11.89 -19.84 -3.65
N ARG A 6 -12.85 -20.10 -2.74
CA ARG A 6 -13.96 -21.03 -3.02
C ARG A 6 -14.77 -20.60 -4.24
N GLN A 7 -15.10 -19.32 -4.34
CA GLN A 7 -15.82 -18.77 -5.48
C GLN A 7 -15.04 -18.95 -6.81
N VAL A 8 -13.71 -18.78 -6.79
CA VAL A 8 -12.88 -19.08 -7.97
C VAL A 8 -12.90 -20.58 -8.29
N GLN A 9 -12.82 -21.46 -7.29
CA GLN A 9 -12.92 -22.90 -7.51
C GLN A 9 -14.27 -23.32 -8.11
N GLU A 10 -15.36 -22.74 -7.62
CA GLU A 10 -16.74 -22.95 -8.10
C GLU A 10 -16.88 -22.47 -9.54
N SER A 11 -16.48 -21.23 -9.83
CA SER A 11 -16.53 -20.66 -11.19
C SER A 11 -15.71 -21.48 -12.20
N HIS A 12 -14.50 -21.94 -11.83
CA HIS A 12 -13.72 -22.83 -12.68
C HIS A 12 -14.37 -24.22 -12.85
N CYS A 13 -15.11 -24.70 -11.85
CA CYS A 13 -15.87 -25.95 -11.93
C CYS A 13 -17.02 -25.82 -12.93
N GLU A 14 -17.84 -24.77 -12.77
CA GLU A 14 -18.98 -24.47 -13.63
C GLU A 14 -18.53 -24.29 -15.09
N GLY A 15 -17.49 -23.48 -15.33
CA GLY A 15 -16.96 -23.29 -16.68
C GLY A 15 -16.35 -24.55 -17.30
N TYR A 16 -15.77 -25.45 -16.49
CA TYR A 16 -15.34 -26.76 -16.98
C TYR A 16 -16.53 -27.66 -17.33
N LEU A 17 -17.54 -27.73 -16.47
CA LEU A 17 -18.74 -28.55 -16.71
C LEU A 17 -19.51 -28.08 -17.94
N GLN A 18 -19.68 -26.77 -18.12
CA GLN A 18 -20.33 -26.18 -19.29
C GLN A 18 -19.60 -26.56 -20.59
N ARG A 19 -18.25 -26.44 -20.63
CA ARG A 19 -17.47 -26.85 -21.81
C ARG A 19 -17.54 -28.35 -22.06
N LYS A 20 -17.52 -29.16 -21.00
CA LYS A 20 -17.64 -30.61 -21.11
C LYS A 20 -19.01 -30.99 -21.68
N ASP A 21 -20.08 -30.37 -21.19
CA ASP A 21 -21.45 -30.58 -21.65
C ASP A 21 -21.62 -30.22 -23.14
N LEU A 22 -21.12 -29.05 -23.54
CA LEU A 22 -21.10 -28.63 -24.95
C LEU A 22 -20.36 -29.62 -25.84
N TYR A 23 -19.16 -30.06 -25.42
CA TYR A 23 -18.38 -31.06 -26.15
C TYR A 23 -19.14 -32.38 -26.29
N THR A 24 -19.72 -32.91 -25.20
CA THR A 24 -20.47 -34.16 -25.25
C THR A 24 -21.75 -34.05 -26.08
N THR A 25 -22.41 -32.90 -26.06
CA THR A 25 -23.60 -32.61 -26.86
C THR A 25 -23.24 -32.59 -28.35
N LEU A 26 -22.21 -31.86 -28.74
CA LEU A 26 -21.72 -31.83 -30.14
C LEU A 26 -21.29 -33.22 -30.61
N LEU A 27 -20.58 -33.98 -29.77
CA LEU A 27 -20.17 -35.34 -30.08
C LEU A 27 -21.38 -36.27 -30.31
N SER A 28 -22.41 -36.17 -29.48
CA SER A 28 -23.65 -36.95 -29.66
C SER A 28 -24.39 -36.60 -30.95
N GLN A 29 -24.42 -35.32 -31.32
CA GLN A 29 -25.06 -34.84 -32.55
C GLN A 29 -24.33 -35.30 -33.81
N TYR A 30 -23.01 -35.44 -33.73
CA TYR A 30 -22.14 -35.94 -34.79
C TYR A 30 -22.25 -37.46 -34.95
N ASN A 31 -22.38 -38.20 -33.83
CA ASN A 31 -22.51 -39.65 -33.80
C ASN A 31 -23.94 -40.18 -34.04
N LYS A 32 -24.93 -39.31 -34.32
CA LYS A 32 -26.30 -39.77 -34.61
C LYS A 32 -26.30 -40.73 -35.81
N PRO A 33 -26.94 -41.90 -35.69
CA PRO A 33 -27.04 -42.86 -36.79
C PRO A 33 -27.75 -42.20 -37.99
N GLY A 34 -27.19 -42.38 -39.19
CA GLY A 34 -27.76 -41.84 -40.44
C GLY A 34 -27.08 -40.58 -41.01
N LYS A 35 -26.10 -39.98 -40.32
CA LYS A 35 -25.31 -38.87 -40.89
C LYS A 35 -24.05 -39.38 -41.61
N ILE A 36 -23.75 -38.78 -42.77
CA ILE A 36 -22.60 -39.10 -43.67
C ILE A 36 -21.25 -39.03 -42.93
N THR A 37 -21.19 -38.27 -41.83
CA THR A 37 -20.00 -37.99 -41.05
C THR A 37 -19.35 -39.18 -40.35
N ARG A 38 -20.04 -40.33 -40.23
CA ARG A 38 -19.47 -41.53 -39.60
C ARG A 38 -18.25 -42.09 -40.35
N SER A 39 -18.13 -41.81 -41.65
CA SER A 39 -17.00 -42.23 -42.50
C SER A 39 -15.71 -41.42 -42.22
N LEU A 40 -15.83 -40.22 -41.69
CA LEU A 40 -14.70 -39.46 -41.15
C LEU A 40 -14.41 -40.00 -39.74
N CYS A 41 -13.79 -41.18 -39.68
CA CYS A 41 -13.32 -41.85 -38.46
C CYS A 41 -12.26 -41.00 -37.73
N GLN A 42 -12.63 -39.83 -37.24
CA GLN A 42 -11.82 -39.13 -36.26
C GLN A 42 -12.07 -39.79 -34.90
N GLN A 43 -11.00 -40.35 -34.32
CA GLN A 43 -11.02 -40.81 -32.94
C GLN A 43 -11.15 -39.58 -32.03
N PHE A 44 -12.36 -39.33 -31.55
CA PHE A 44 -12.61 -38.26 -30.59
C PHE A 44 -11.91 -38.59 -29.27
N GLN A 45 -11.09 -37.66 -28.80
CA GLN A 45 -10.41 -37.81 -27.53
C GLN A 45 -11.39 -37.60 -26.37
N ARG A 46 -11.18 -38.32 -25.27
CA ARG A 46 -11.90 -38.05 -24.03
C ARG A 46 -11.62 -36.60 -23.61
N PRO A 47 -12.63 -35.84 -23.11
CA PRO A 47 -12.39 -34.50 -22.60
C PRO A 47 -11.21 -34.49 -21.63
N PRO A 48 -10.31 -33.49 -21.72
CA PRO A 48 -9.18 -33.40 -20.82
C PRO A 48 -9.68 -33.33 -19.38
N ALA A 49 -8.93 -33.92 -18.46
CA ALA A 49 -9.26 -33.84 -17.04
C ALA A 49 -9.34 -32.38 -16.58
N ARG A 50 -10.19 -32.12 -15.57
CA ARG A 50 -10.30 -30.81 -14.96
C ARG A 50 -8.92 -30.36 -14.47
N ARG A 51 -8.50 -29.17 -14.88
CA ARG A 51 -7.31 -28.53 -14.31
C ARG A 51 -7.65 -28.03 -12.91
N GLU A 52 -6.83 -28.40 -11.93
CA GLU A 52 -6.96 -27.84 -10.60
C GLU A 52 -6.48 -26.39 -10.59
N PRO A 53 -7.25 -25.46 -10.00
CA PRO A 53 -6.82 -24.08 -9.90
C PRO A 53 -5.59 -23.97 -8.98
N PRO A 54 -4.69 -23.00 -9.22
CA PRO A 54 -3.47 -22.83 -8.43
C PRO A 54 -3.80 -22.56 -6.96
N SER A 55 -3.06 -23.14 -6.01
CA SER A 55 -3.37 -23.00 -4.57
C SER A 55 -3.72 -21.56 -4.13
N ALA A 56 -4.61 -21.43 -3.12
CA ALA A 56 -4.99 -20.12 -2.57
C ALA A 56 -3.78 -19.26 -2.15
N ARG A 57 -2.67 -19.90 -1.75
CA ARG A 57 -1.41 -19.23 -1.43
C ARG A 57 -0.74 -18.63 -2.67
N LEU A 58 -0.71 -19.35 -3.78
CA LEU A 58 -0.14 -18.87 -5.04
C LEU A 58 -0.98 -17.73 -5.62
N MET A 59 -2.31 -17.85 -5.59
CA MET A 59 -3.21 -16.78 -6.04
C MET A 59 -3.03 -15.49 -5.22
N ARG A 60 -2.91 -15.60 -3.89
CA ARG A 60 -2.58 -14.45 -3.04
C ARG A 60 -1.24 -13.83 -3.42
N LYS A 61 -0.22 -14.65 -3.70
CA LYS A 61 1.10 -14.16 -4.10
C LYS A 61 1.02 -13.41 -5.44
N ALA A 62 0.35 -13.98 -6.44
CA ALA A 62 0.16 -13.34 -7.74
C ALA A 62 -0.59 -12.01 -7.62
N PHE A 63 -1.68 -11.98 -6.83
CA PHE A 63 -2.41 -10.75 -6.53
C PHE A 63 -1.52 -9.71 -5.83
N LEU A 64 -0.76 -10.08 -4.81
CA LEU A 64 0.14 -9.14 -4.14
C LEU A 64 1.25 -8.61 -5.04
N ILE A 65 1.69 -9.39 -6.04
CA ILE A 65 2.65 -8.92 -7.05
C ILE A 65 1.97 -7.92 -7.98
N SER A 66 0.77 -8.21 -8.51
CA SER A 66 0.06 -7.26 -9.37
C SER A 66 -0.30 -5.96 -8.64
N GLU A 67 -0.67 -6.06 -7.36
CA GLU A 67 -0.93 -4.88 -6.52
C GLU A 67 0.33 -4.09 -6.19
N ALA A 68 1.51 -4.73 -6.24
CA ALA A 68 2.77 -4.03 -6.02
C ALA A 68 3.08 -3.05 -7.16
N ASP A 69 2.65 -3.37 -8.38
CA ASP A 69 2.85 -2.48 -9.53
C ASP A 69 1.98 -1.21 -9.44
N ASN A 70 0.85 -1.27 -8.72
CA ASN A 70 -0.07 -0.14 -8.51
C ASN A 70 0.31 0.76 -7.32
N ILE A 71 1.44 0.52 -6.64
CA ILE A 71 1.80 1.25 -5.41
C ILE A 71 1.90 2.75 -5.64
N GLU A 72 2.46 3.20 -6.77
CA GLU A 72 2.64 4.62 -7.06
C GLU A 72 1.30 5.34 -7.31
N ASP A 73 0.32 4.64 -7.87
CA ASP A 73 -1.04 5.18 -8.02
C ASP A 73 -1.72 5.33 -6.66
N TYR A 74 -1.57 4.31 -5.79
CA TYR A 74 -2.06 4.41 -4.41
C TYR A 74 -1.36 5.52 -3.62
N ARG A 75 -0.06 5.70 -3.85
CA ARG A 75 0.70 6.80 -3.26
C ARG A 75 0.09 8.14 -3.66
N THR A 76 -0.18 8.34 -4.95
CA THR A 76 -0.78 9.57 -5.48
C THR A 76 -2.20 9.79 -4.97
N GLN A 77 -2.99 8.74 -4.79
CA GLN A 77 -4.36 8.83 -4.25
C GLN A 77 -4.41 9.13 -2.73
N ILE A 78 -3.46 8.59 -1.96
CA ILE A 78 -3.43 8.72 -0.49
C ILE A 78 -2.66 9.97 -0.05
N MET A 79 -1.59 10.31 -0.75
CA MET A 79 -0.73 11.43 -0.38
C MET A 79 -1.30 12.73 -0.92
N SER A 80 -1.94 13.49 -0.02
CA SER A 80 -2.18 14.91 -0.28
C SER A 80 -0.86 15.68 -0.24
N THR A 81 -0.86 16.85 -0.85
CA THR A 81 0.28 17.76 -0.85
C THR A 81 0.28 18.66 0.38
N PHE A 82 -0.90 19.11 0.84
CA PHE A 82 -1.07 20.15 1.86
C PHE A 82 -2.28 19.92 2.78
N GLY A 83 -2.43 20.82 3.76
CA GLY A 83 -3.45 20.83 4.80
C GLY A 83 -3.28 22.03 5.73
N GLN A 84 -4.39 22.51 6.30
CA GLN A 84 -4.41 23.63 7.25
C GLN A 84 -4.30 23.13 8.70
N VAL A 85 -4.82 21.93 8.98
CA VAL A 85 -4.71 21.30 10.29
C VAL A 85 -3.99 19.97 10.14
N LEU A 86 -2.84 19.86 10.79
CA LEU A 86 -2.00 18.68 10.70
C LEU A 86 -2.15 17.80 11.93
N LYS A 87 -1.94 16.50 11.75
CA LYS A 87 -1.78 15.52 12.81
C LYS A 87 -0.43 14.85 12.68
N TYR A 88 0.40 14.99 13.70
CA TYR A 88 1.68 14.32 13.88
C TYR A 88 1.48 13.12 14.81
N ASP A 89 1.56 11.91 14.27
CA ASP A 89 1.42 10.67 15.02
C ASP A 89 2.59 9.73 14.73
N SER A 90 3.02 9.04 15.77
CA SER A 90 4.11 8.08 15.70
C SER A 90 3.70 6.76 16.32
N THR A 91 3.99 5.65 15.65
CA THR A 91 3.63 4.32 16.13
C THR A 91 4.75 3.30 15.99
N LYS A 92 4.95 2.47 17.02
CA LYS A 92 5.82 1.28 16.95
C LYS A 92 5.11 0.06 16.37
N LYS A 93 3.77 0.08 16.32
CA LYS A 93 2.97 -1.13 16.04
C LYS A 93 3.23 -1.68 14.64
N ILE A 94 3.41 -0.81 13.66
CA ILE A 94 3.72 -1.22 12.28
C ILE A 94 5.15 -1.74 12.15
N CYS A 95 6.10 -1.15 12.88
CA CYS A 95 7.50 -1.57 12.87
C CYS A 95 7.68 -3.02 13.38
N LYS A 96 6.84 -3.45 14.32
CA LYS A 96 6.80 -4.85 14.78
C LYS A 96 6.29 -5.84 13.73
N LYS A 97 5.59 -5.37 12.70
CA LYS A 97 5.04 -6.21 11.61
C LYS A 97 6.00 -6.32 10.43
N LEU A 98 7.14 -5.64 10.48
CA LEU A 98 8.15 -5.72 9.42
C LEU A 98 8.73 -7.13 9.39
N SER A 99 8.93 -7.65 8.18
CA SER A 99 9.37 -9.01 7.93
C SER A 99 10.43 -9.03 6.82
N GLY A 100 11.17 -10.13 6.71
CA GLY A 100 12.35 -10.21 5.85
C GLY A 100 13.45 -9.24 6.32
N ASP A 101 14.19 -8.68 5.36
CA ASP A 101 15.33 -7.79 5.60
C ASP A 101 14.96 -6.51 6.39
N GLY A 102 13.67 -6.13 6.41
CA GLY A 102 13.18 -4.97 7.16
C GLY A 102 12.86 -5.25 8.63
N LYS A 103 12.94 -6.50 9.08
CA LYS A 103 12.60 -6.86 10.47
C LYS A 103 13.62 -6.24 11.42
N GLY A 104 13.16 -5.38 12.33
CA GLY A 104 14.01 -4.74 13.34
C GLY A 104 14.86 -3.58 12.82
N THR A 105 14.70 -3.17 11.55
CA THR A 105 15.46 -2.04 10.98
C THR A 105 14.89 -0.67 11.36
N ALA A 106 13.65 -0.65 11.87
CA ALA A 106 12.96 0.55 12.33
C ALA A 106 12.23 0.24 13.63
N GLU A 107 12.16 1.24 14.50
CA GLU A 107 11.43 1.16 15.76
C GLU A 107 10.16 1.99 15.72
N TRP A 108 10.18 3.09 14.98
CA TRP A 108 9.11 4.07 14.89
C TRP A 108 8.70 4.30 13.44
N CYS A 109 7.40 4.52 13.25
CA CYS A 109 6.81 5.02 12.03
C CYS A 109 6.07 6.31 12.38
N THR A 110 6.57 7.43 11.89
CA THR A 110 6.01 8.75 12.13
C THR A 110 5.32 9.24 10.88
N ASN A 111 4.09 9.69 11.02
CA ASN A 111 3.25 10.18 9.95
C ASN A 111 2.79 11.61 10.28
N VAL A 112 2.79 12.45 9.26
CA VAL A 112 2.08 13.74 9.30
C VAL A 112 0.92 13.65 8.31
N ALA A 113 -0.30 13.84 8.80
CA ALA A 113 -1.52 13.81 8.00
C ALA A 113 -2.27 15.14 8.09
N ASN A 114 -3.10 15.45 7.09
CA ASN A 114 -3.94 16.64 7.07
C ASN A 114 -5.33 16.40 7.71
N GLU A 115 -6.16 17.44 7.68
CA GLU A 115 -7.55 17.47 8.18
C GLU A 115 -8.54 16.59 7.41
N HIS A 116 -8.08 15.88 6.39
CA HIS A 116 -8.84 14.88 5.63
C HIS A 116 -8.34 13.45 5.91
N GLY A 117 -7.34 13.29 6.79
CA GLY A 117 -6.71 12.00 7.08
C GLY A 117 -5.76 11.51 5.99
N GLN A 118 -5.41 12.37 5.02
CA GLN A 118 -4.43 12.06 3.97
C GLN A 118 -3.01 12.25 4.50
N ILE A 119 -2.10 11.33 4.20
CA ILE A 119 -0.75 11.34 4.74
C ILE A 119 0.15 12.21 3.85
N LEU A 120 0.70 13.30 4.40
CA LEU A 120 1.63 14.19 3.70
C LEU A 120 3.05 13.62 3.64
N ILE A 121 3.49 12.99 4.74
CA ILE A 121 4.80 12.35 4.83
C ILE A 121 4.76 11.22 5.87
N SER A 122 5.50 10.15 5.60
CA SER A 122 5.70 9.01 6.49
C SER A 122 7.17 8.66 6.51
N VAL A 123 7.76 8.50 7.68
CA VAL A 123 9.17 8.12 7.86
C VAL A 123 9.31 6.98 8.85
N LEU A 124 10.28 6.11 8.58
CA LEU A 124 10.68 5.03 9.48
C LEU A 124 12.02 5.38 10.13
N THR A 125 12.05 5.39 11.45
CA THR A 125 13.24 5.76 12.23
C THR A 125 13.54 4.74 13.34
N CYS A 126 14.80 4.69 13.76
CA CYS A 126 15.22 3.90 14.91
C CYS A 126 14.92 4.63 16.23
N GLU A 127 14.86 5.97 16.18
CA GLU A 127 14.59 6.83 17.32
C GLU A 127 13.82 8.08 16.86
N GLU A 128 13.14 8.74 17.79
CA GLU A 128 12.40 9.99 17.55
C GLU A 128 13.17 11.22 18.10
N SER A 129 14.49 11.18 18.06
CA SER A 129 15.29 12.33 18.48
C SER A 129 15.09 13.49 17.50
N LEU A 130 15.25 14.71 18.01
CA LEU A 130 15.08 15.94 17.22
C LEU A 130 16.01 15.96 15.98
N GLU A 131 17.24 15.46 16.12
CA GLU A 131 18.19 15.34 15.02
C GLU A 131 17.69 14.41 13.90
N LYS A 132 17.09 13.26 14.25
CA LYS A 132 16.63 12.29 13.24
C LYS A 132 15.31 12.70 12.59
N MET A 133 14.48 13.49 13.28
CA MET A 133 13.20 13.96 12.75
C MET A 133 13.30 15.26 11.96
N ARG A 134 14.38 16.03 12.15
CA ARG A 134 14.64 17.29 11.46
C ARG A 134 14.51 17.21 9.93
N PRO A 135 15.10 16.21 9.22
CA PRO A 135 14.96 16.13 7.76
C PRO A 135 13.51 15.96 7.28
N MET A 136 12.68 15.28 8.07
CA MET A 136 11.25 15.14 7.76
C MET A 136 10.52 16.48 7.89
N ALA A 137 10.77 17.20 8.99
CA ALA A 137 10.15 18.49 9.24
C ALA A 137 10.59 19.53 8.19
N GLU A 138 11.89 19.66 7.93
CA GLU A 138 12.45 20.56 6.92
C GLU A 138 11.92 20.23 5.53
N GLY A 139 11.90 18.94 5.14
CA GLY A 139 11.35 18.53 3.85
C GLY A 139 9.86 18.84 3.68
N LEU A 140 9.09 18.82 4.76
CA LEU A 140 7.68 19.19 4.74
C LEU A 140 7.48 20.71 4.69
N MET A 141 8.20 21.47 5.50
CA MET A 141 8.17 22.94 5.48
C MET A 141 8.61 23.50 4.12
N GLU A 142 9.68 22.93 3.55
CA GLU A 142 10.19 23.27 2.23
C GLU A 142 9.15 23.00 1.13
N ARG A 143 8.35 21.94 1.26
CA ARG A 143 7.29 21.63 0.30
C ARG A 143 6.22 22.71 0.28
N TYR A 144 5.75 23.16 1.45
CA TYR A 144 4.79 24.25 1.56
C TYR A 144 5.37 25.54 0.97
N ARG A 145 6.62 25.86 1.35
CA ARG A 145 7.32 27.06 0.86
C ARG A 145 7.47 27.09 -0.66
N ARG A 146 7.84 25.98 -1.30
CA ARG A 146 8.00 25.90 -2.77
C ARG A 146 6.68 26.06 -3.52
N ALA A 147 5.58 25.68 -2.90
CA ALA A 147 4.25 25.79 -3.50
C ALA A 147 3.58 27.15 -3.20
N ASP A 148 4.27 28.05 -2.49
CA ASP A 148 3.70 29.31 -1.98
C ASP A 148 2.44 29.09 -1.11
N GLU A 149 2.39 27.94 -0.43
CA GLU A 149 1.31 27.58 0.47
C GLU A 149 1.57 28.12 1.88
N ALA A 150 0.51 28.65 2.50
CA ALA A 150 0.60 29.18 3.85
C ALA A 150 0.93 28.08 4.87
N PRO A 151 1.71 28.38 5.93
CA PRO A 151 1.90 27.46 7.05
C PRO A 151 0.56 26.95 7.61
N PRO A 152 0.51 25.70 8.10
CA PRO A 152 -0.66 25.19 8.81
C PRO A 152 -0.99 26.05 10.03
N GLU A 153 -2.26 26.13 10.39
CA GLU A 153 -2.74 26.89 11.56
C GLU A 153 -2.57 26.09 12.85
N LEU A 154 -2.72 24.77 12.78
CA LEU A 154 -2.78 23.90 13.95
C LEU A 154 -2.14 22.55 13.67
N MET A 155 -1.32 22.07 14.61
CA MET A 155 -0.76 20.73 14.60
C MET A 155 -1.16 19.97 15.87
N TYR A 156 -1.89 18.89 15.70
CA TYR A 156 -2.16 17.92 16.75
C TYR A 156 -1.00 16.95 16.89
N VAL A 157 -0.53 16.74 18.11
CA VAL A 157 0.54 15.80 18.44
C VAL A 157 0.03 14.80 19.47
N ASP A 158 0.33 13.51 19.30
CA ASP A 158 -0.08 12.49 20.27
C ASP A 158 0.85 12.46 21.51
N ARG A 159 2.04 13.07 21.42
CA ARG A 159 3.02 13.18 22.52
C ARG A 159 3.91 14.40 22.34
N GLY A 160 4.68 14.71 23.38
CA GLY A 160 5.73 15.72 23.29
C GLY A 160 5.23 17.16 23.21
N CYS A 161 3.95 17.45 23.49
CA CYS A 161 3.42 18.83 23.57
C CYS A 161 3.74 19.54 24.90
N CYS A 162 4.29 18.83 25.88
CA CYS A 162 4.47 19.34 27.23
C CYS A 162 5.56 20.41 27.25
N ARG A 163 5.19 21.67 27.52
CA ARG A 163 6.10 22.81 27.67
C ARG A 163 6.79 22.90 29.03
N VAL A 164 6.82 21.80 29.80
CA VAL A 164 7.22 21.80 31.23
C VAL A 164 8.63 22.35 31.45
N HIS A 165 9.51 22.26 30.44
CA HIS A 165 10.89 22.75 30.55
C HIS A 165 11.31 23.81 29.52
N ALA A 166 10.56 24.04 28.43
CA ALA A 166 10.82 25.01 27.36
C ALA A 166 9.81 24.81 26.19
N VAL A 167 10.16 25.35 25.02
CA VAL A 167 9.61 24.98 23.70
C VAL A 167 9.63 23.45 23.55
N SER A 168 8.50 22.88 23.15
CA SER A 168 8.36 21.45 22.94
C SER A 168 9.24 20.95 21.79
N SER A 169 9.56 19.65 21.76
CA SER A 169 10.41 19.08 20.70
C SER A 169 9.78 19.24 19.31
N VAL A 170 8.45 19.17 19.20
CA VAL A 170 7.74 19.37 17.94
C VAL A 170 7.74 20.83 17.52
N GLU A 171 7.57 21.77 18.46
CA GLU A 171 7.70 23.20 18.14
C GLU A 171 9.13 23.53 17.67
N GLN A 172 10.17 22.92 18.25
CA GLN A 172 11.54 23.09 17.75
C GLN A 172 11.78 22.47 16.37
N LEU A 173 11.07 21.40 16.01
CA LEU A 173 11.14 20.79 14.68
C LEU A 173 10.46 21.67 13.61
N PHE A 174 9.37 22.32 13.97
CA PHE A 174 8.56 23.16 13.09
C PHE A 174 8.64 24.65 13.48
N SER A 175 9.82 25.11 13.91
CA SER A 175 10.03 26.48 14.43
C SER A 175 9.53 27.54 13.46
N ASP A 176 9.83 27.37 12.17
CA ASP A 176 9.42 28.33 11.13
C ASP A 176 7.91 28.45 11.02
N TRP A 177 7.15 27.39 11.32
CA TRP A 177 5.69 27.44 11.32
C TRP A 177 5.15 27.98 12.64
N THR A 178 5.73 27.61 13.77
CA THR A 178 5.30 28.12 15.09
C THR A 178 5.55 29.62 15.24
N ASP A 179 6.67 30.13 14.70
CA ASP A 179 7.01 31.55 14.70
C ASP A 179 6.03 32.36 13.81
N ARG A 180 5.40 31.71 12.84
CA ARG A 180 4.33 32.26 12.00
C ARG A 180 2.92 32.03 12.55
N GLY A 181 2.80 31.52 13.78
CA GLY A 181 1.53 31.39 14.49
C GLY A 181 0.88 30.00 14.49
N MET A 182 1.53 28.97 13.94
CA MET A 182 1.02 27.59 14.05
C MET A 182 0.96 27.16 15.52
N LEU A 183 -0.20 26.70 15.96
CA LEU A 183 -0.40 26.18 17.31
C LEU A 183 -0.08 24.69 17.37
N VAL A 184 0.59 24.24 18.43
CA VAL A 184 0.79 22.80 18.71
C VAL A 184 -0.09 22.39 19.89
N ARG A 185 -0.94 21.38 19.70
CA ARG A 185 -1.87 20.90 20.73
C ARG A 185 -1.80 19.39 20.91
N LEU A 186 -2.01 18.93 22.15
CA LEU A 186 -2.17 17.52 22.43
C LEU A 186 -3.43 16.99 21.74
N SER A 187 -3.28 15.89 21.02
CA SER A 187 -4.37 15.06 20.53
C SER A 187 -4.95 14.29 21.72
N LEU A 188 -6.22 14.56 22.06
CA LEU A 188 -6.85 13.96 23.24
C LEU A 188 -7.56 12.62 22.97
N ASP A 189 -7.63 12.09 21.72
CA ASP A 189 -8.21 10.76 21.49
C ASP A 189 -7.87 10.09 20.12
N PRO A 190 -7.69 8.73 20.02
CA PRO A 190 -7.20 8.03 18.82
C PRO A 190 -8.14 7.92 17.61
N SER A 191 -9.37 8.45 17.66
CA SER A 191 -10.38 8.24 16.60
C SER A 191 -11.10 9.50 16.12
N ILE A 192 -10.58 10.70 16.43
CA ILE A 192 -11.14 11.96 15.91
C ILE A 192 -11.02 12.00 14.39
N ARG A 193 -12.17 11.65 13.83
CA ARG A 193 -12.60 11.66 12.45
C ARG A 193 -12.51 13.10 11.94
N CYS A 194 -11.50 13.31 11.13
CA CYS A 194 -11.34 14.46 10.24
C CYS A 194 -12.49 14.47 9.22
N SER A 195 -13.67 14.97 9.63
CA SER A 195 -14.75 15.44 8.75
C SER A 195 -15.83 16.17 9.57
N PRO A 196 -15.99 17.49 9.44
CA PRO A 196 -17.23 18.14 9.86
C PRO A 196 -18.30 17.78 8.82
N THR A 197 -19.40 17.17 9.25
CA THR A 197 -20.55 16.72 8.42
C THR A 197 -20.37 15.40 7.65
N ASP A 198 -20.65 14.27 8.30
CA ASP A 198 -21.62 13.28 7.80
C ASP A 198 -21.97 12.30 8.93
N ARG A 199 -23.24 12.31 9.37
CA ARG A 199 -23.81 11.31 10.28
C ARG A 199 -24.40 10.18 9.45
N SER A 200 -23.57 9.39 8.80
CA SER A 200 -24.00 8.05 8.42
C SER A 200 -22.81 7.12 8.22
N SER A 201 -22.98 5.89 8.72
CA SER A 201 -22.15 4.72 8.41
C SER A 201 -20.79 4.60 9.11
N SER A 202 -20.83 3.84 10.21
CA SER A 202 -19.74 3.10 10.83
C SER A 202 -18.73 2.51 9.83
N LYS A 203 -17.58 3.16 9.64
CA LYS A 203 -16.33 2.47 9.31
C LYS A 203 -15.19 3.12 10.09
N VAL A 204 -14.52 2.27 10.87
CA VAL A 204 -13.16 2.48 11.34
C VAL A 204 -12.32 2.64 10.07
N CYS A 205 -11.63 3.77 9.88
CA CYS A 205 -10.49 3.79 8.97
C CYS A 205 -9.31 3.21 9.78
N PRO A 206 -8.96 1.92 9.64
CA PRO A 206 -7.61 1.56 9.98
C PRO A 206 -6.75 2.38 9.02
N VAL A 207 -5.87 3.23 9.56
CA VAL A 207 -4.66 3.62 8.84
C VAL A 207 -3.88 2.32 8.69
N GLN A 208 -4.26 1.55 7.67
CA GLN A 208 -3.55 0.41 7.21
C GLN A 208 -2.36 1.03 6.51
N VAL A 209 -1.34 1.44 7.29
CA VAL A 209 -0.02 1.75 6.75
C VAL A 209 0.31 0.55 5.90
N CYS A 210 0.25 0.76 4.59
CA CYS A 210 0.38 -0.31 3.64
C CYS A 210 1.73 -0.97 3.95
N PRO A 211 1.82 -2.29 4.17
CA PRO A 211 3.11 -2.94 4.32
C PRO A 211 4.06 -2.65 3.13
N LEU A 212 3.53 -2.13 2.02
CA LEU A 212 4.24 -1.61 0.86
C LEU A 212 4.99 -0.29 1.12
N CYS A 213 4.46 0.63 1.95
CA CYS A 213 5.22 1.84 2.36
C CYS A 213 6.53 1.46 3.07
N CYS A 214 6.54 0.35 3.82
CA CYS A 214 7.76 -0.09 4.47
C CYS A 214 8.79 -0.67 3.49
N ARG A 215 8.37 -1.36 2.43
CA ARG A 215 9.32 -1.80 1.38
C ARG A 215 9.94 -0.58 0.67
N LEU A 216 9.16 0.48 0.44
CA LEU A 216 9.64 1.69 -0.22
C LEU A 216 10.61 2.53 0.63
N CYS A 217 10.37 2.68 1.95
CA CYS A 217 11.37 3.33 2.82
C CYS A 217 12.71 2.58 2.85
N LEU A 218 12.68 1.25 2.75
CA LEU A 218 13.92 0.45 2.63
C LEU A 218 14.57 0.62 1.25
N GLN A 219 13.79 0.86 0.20
CA GLN A 219 14.31 1.08 -1.16
C GLN A 219 14.97 2.46 -1.32
N GLN A 220 14.46 3.50 -0.66
CA GLN A 220 15.14 4.80 -0.59
C GLN A 220 16.50 4.72 0.13
N ARG A 221 16.66 3.82 1.11
CA ARG A 221 17.99 3.57 1.72
C ARG A 221 18.95 2.82 0.80
N ARG A 222 18.47 1.92 -0.07
CA ARG A 222 19.35 1.22 -1.04
C ARG A 222 19.98 2.18 -2.06
N HIS A 223 19.35 3.32 -2.35
CA HIS A 223 19.95 4.34 -3.21
C HIS A 223 20.91 5.31 -2.49
N GLY A 224 21.02 5.25 -1.16
CA GLY A 224 21.83 6.19 -0.37
C GLY A 224 23.15 5.65 0.16
N SER A 225 23.44 4.35 0.02
CA SER A 225 24.61 3.76 0.67
C SER A 225 25.15 2.54 -0.07
N SER A 226 25.90 2.78 -1.14
CA SER A 226 27.07 1.98 -1.49
C SER A 226 27.97 2.81 -2.42
N GLY A 227 28.95 3.45 -1.79
CA GLY A 227 30.13 3.91 -2.51
C GLY A 227 30.89 2.72 -3.05
N THR A 228 31.55 2.96 -4.18
CA THR A 228 32.65 2.22 -4.78
C THR A 228 32.34 0.81 -5.31
N GLY A 229 32.25 0.69 -6.64
CA GLY A 229 32.51 -0.56 -7.35
C GLY A 229 31.45 -0.91 -8.41
N ASP A 230 31.81 -0.67 -9.67
CA ASP A 230 31.24 -1.26 -10.89
C ASP A 230 29.92 -0.73 -11.47
N THR A 231 30.13 0.04 -12.54
CA THR A 231 29.27 0.30 -13.69
C THR A 231 28.26 -0.81 -14.00
N CYS A 232 26.99 -0.58 -13.68
CA CYS A 232 25.87 -1.23 -14.35
C CYS A 232 25.16 -0.23 -15.28
N ARG A 233 25.33 -0.44 -16.58
CA ARG A 233 24.67 0.28 -17.67
C ARG A 233 23.15 0.17 -17.58
N SER A 234 22.49 1.30 -17.86
CA SER A 234 21.13 1.53 -18.34
C SER A 234 20.12 0.36 -18.25
N PRO A 235 19.00 0.52 -17.52
CA PRO A 235 17.93 -0.47 -17.43
C PRO A 235 17.03 -0.37 -18.68
N ASN A 236 17.38 -1.09 -19.75
CA ASN A 236 16.46 -1.33 -20.87
C ASN A 236 16.86 -2.55 -21.72
N GLN A 237 17.33 -3.63 -21.09
CA GLN A 237 17.42 -4.92 -21.76
C GLN A 237 16.58 -5.96 -21.01
N LEU A 238 15.41 -6.24 -21.59
CA LEU A 238 14.69 -7.48 -21.38
C LEU A 238 15.60 -8.64 -21.79
N CYS A 239 16.10 -9.41 -20.82
CA CYS A 239 16.64 -10.73 -21.11
C CYS A 239 15.45 -11.67 -21.35
N LEU A 240 15.14 -11.91 -22.63
CA LEU A 240 14.36 -13.07 -23.05
C LEU A 240 15.22 -14.33 -22.81
N PRO A 241 14.65 -15.39 -22.24
CA PRO A 241 15.36 -16.66 -22.04
C PRO A 241 15.40 -17.47 -23.35
N ASP A 242 16.58 -17.98 -23.68
CA ASP A 242 16.73 -19.25 -24.40
C ASP A 242 16.72 -20.40 -23.38
#